data_AF-A0A258RU70-F1
#
_entry.id   AF-A0A258RU70-F1
#
_cell.length_a   1.000
_cell.length_b   1.000
_cell.length_c   1.000
_cell.angle_alpha   90.00
_cell.angle_beta   90.00
_cell.angle_gamma   90.00
#
_symmetry.space_group_name_H-M   'P 1'
#
loop_
_entity.id
_entity.type
_entity.pdbx_description
1 polymer ?
#
loop_
_entity_poly.entity_id
_entity_poly.type
_entity_poly.pdbx_seq_one_letter_code
_entity_poly.pdbx_strand_id
1 'polypeptide(L)'
;MRKGAPARILMIAGSDSGGGAGIQADIKTAIMLGGHAMTAVTAITAQNTLGVDAVHMIPTQMVIDQISAVVSDIGVDAVKIGMIGNADTAHAVADSLADLSCPIIFDPVMVATSGAVLADAGTIAAFERLMRLATLTTPNLPELQALGGKDALLARRFPLLIKGGHADGDHIIDELHLALGQSESWSDARIYTRSTHGTGCTLATAIATGLGQGMELVPAIERARLFVRLALLGAPGLGHGHGPMGHQSVREDAMVAGPSLNHVTMGCRDYAASVDFYKTLGLQQIVDSPANGYARFEVPNGVTFSIHQSDDVAASSIVYFESKRLDAWVTELSSQGYAFEQMPQDESWGWREARLLDPSGNMVCLYNAGENRRYPAWRI
;
A
#
# COMPACT_ATOMS: atom_id res chain seq x y z
N MET A 1 -22.46 0.30 -6.44
CA MET A 1 -22.00 -0.21 -5.13
C MET A 1 -22.98 0.20 -4.05
N ARG A 2 -23.39 -0.71 -3.15
CA ARG A 2 -24.16 -0.32 -1.95
C ARG A 2 -23.25 0.57 -1.09
N LYS A 3 -23.71 1.79 -0.77
CA LYS A 3 -22.97 2.74 0.08
C LYS A 3 -22.57 2.04 1.38
N GLY A 4 -21.26 1.85 1.60
CA GLY A 4 -20.72 1.28 2.85
C GLY A 4 -20.40 -0.22 2.88
N ALA A 5 -20.61 -0.99 1.80
CA ALA A 5 -20.13 -2.38 1.75
C ALA A 5 -18.64 -2.42 1.33
N PRO A 6 -17.81 -3.29 1.95
CA PRO A 6 -16.41 -3.44 1.55
C PRO A 6 -16.31 -4.04 0.14
N ALA A 7 -15.31 -3.62 -0.64
CA ALA A 7 -15.04 -4.19 -1.96
C ALA A 7 -14.57 -5.65 -1.82
N ARG A 8 -15.15 -6.57 -2.60
CA ARG A 8 -14.89 -8.01 -2.56
C ARG A 8 -13.73 -8.34 -3.50
N ILE A 9 -12.58 -8.69 -2.93
CA ILE A 9 -11.35 -8.90 -3.71
C ILE A 9 -10.98 -10.39 -3.70
N LEU A 10 -10.95 -11.00 -4.88
CA LEU A 10 -10.56 -12.40 -5.05
C LEU A 10 -9.05 -12.51 -5.31
N MET A 11 -8.35 -13.24 -4.43
CA MET A 11 -6.92 -13.50 -4.53
C MET A 11 -6.70 -14.94 -4.99
N ILE A 12 -6.07 -15.12 -6.14
CA ILE A 12 -5.72 -16.43 -6.69
C ILE A 12 -4.20 -16.59 -6.57
N ALA A 13 -3.74 -17.24 -5.50
CA ALA A 13 -2.31 -17.31 -5.18
C ALA A 13 -1.96 -18.49 -4.25
N GLY A 14 -0.67 -18.73 -4.05
CA GLY A 14 -0.16 -19.70 -3.09
C GLY A 14 -0.22 -19.22 -1.64
N SER A 15 -0.29 -20.17 -0.71
CA SER A 15 -0.17 -19.96 0.73
C SER A 15 1.28 -20.00 1.19
N ASP A 16 1.75 -18.91 1.81
CA ASP A 16 3.04 -18.80 2.49
C ASP A 16 2.86 -19.07 4.00
N SER A 17 3.43 -20.17 4.48
CA SER A 17 3.36 -20.55 5.91
C SER A 17 3.99 -19.51 6.85
N GLY A 18 4.97 -18.72 6.40
CA GLY A 18 5.57 -17.64 7.18
C GLY A 18 4.70 -16.39 7.26
N GLY A 19 3.67 -16.30 6.43
CA GLY A 19 2.70 -15.21 6.39
C GLY A 19 3.26 -13.88 5.90
N GLY A 20 4.40 -13.86 5.22
CA GLY A 20 5.03 -12.65 4.68
C GLY A 20 4.63 -12.33 3.24
N ALA A 21 4.29 -13.35 2.45
CA ALA A 21 3.87 -13.25 1.06
C ALA A 21 2.55 -14.03 0.81
N GLY A 22 2.26 -14.32 -0.45
CA GLY A 22 1.12 -15.16 -0.85
C GLY A 22 -0.24 -14.62 -0.39
N ILE A 23 -1.21 -15.53 -0.24
CA ILE A 23 -2.56 -15.18 0.21
C ILE A 23 -2.57 -14.49 1.58
N GLN A 24 -1.59 -14.77 2.45
CA GLN A 24 -1.49 -14.14 3.76
C GLN A 24 -1.19 -12.64 3.64
N ALA A 25 -0.22 -12.27 2.80
CA ALA A 25 0.05 -10.86 2.50
C ALA A 25 -1.15 -10.22 1.78
N ASP A 26 -1.80 -10.95 0.88
CA ASP A 26 -2.96 -10.45 0.16
C ASP A 26 -4.14 -10.15 1.11
N ILE A 27 -4.49 -11.09 2.00
CA ILE A 27 -5.55 -10.89 3.00
C ILE A 27 -5.24 -9.70 3.91
N LYS A 28 -4.01 -9.63 4.46
CA LYS A 28 -3.60 -8.51 5.32
C LYS A 28 -3.76 -7.17 4.61
N THR A 29 -3.32 -7.10 3.36
CA THR A 29 -3.38 -5.89 2.55
C THR A 29 -4.83 -5.45 2.28
N ALA A 30 -5.66 -6.36 1.80
CA ALA A 30 -7.06 -6.06 1.49
C ALA A 30 -7.84 -5.62 2.74
N ILE A 31 -7.68 -6.33 3.88
CA ILE A 31 -8.34 -5.99 5.13
C ILE A 31 -7.88 -4.63 5.66
N MET A 32 -6.58 -4.34 5.64
CA MET A 32 -6.04 -3.06 6.09
C MET A 32 -6.49 -1.88 5.21
N LEU A 33 -6.86 -2.13 3.97
CA LEU A 33 -7.44 -1.14 3.04
C LEU A 33 -8.98 -1.12 3.04
N GLY A 34 -9.62 -1.86 3.94
CA GLY A 34 -11.09 -1.89 4.09
C GLY A 34 -11.84 -2.72 3.03
N GLY A 35 -11.14 -3.63 2.34
CA GLY A 35 -11.73 -4.64 1.45
C GLY A 35 -12.15 -5.91 2.19
N HIS A 36 -12.93 -6.75 1.52
CA HIS A 36 -13.25 -8.12 1.92
C HIS A 36 -12.42 -9.09 1.11
N ALA A 37 -11.53 -9.83 1.76
CA ALA A 37 -10.61 -10.76 1.10
C ALA A 37 -11.26 -12.14 0.90
N MET A 38 -11.22 -12.63 -0.33
CA MET A 38 -11.58 -14.00 -0.71
C MET A 38 -10.37 -14.66 -1.37
N THR A 39 -10.23 -15.97 -1.27
CA THR A 39 -9.04 -16.67 -1.79
C THR A 39 -9.40 -17.90 -2.59
N ALA A 40 -8.66 -18.14 -3.67
CA ALA A 40 -8.52 -19.45 -4.29
C ALA A 40 -7.04 -19.86 -4.21
N VAL A 41 -6.75 -20.86 -3.38
CA VAL A 41 -5.38 -21.29 -3.07
C VAL A 41 -4.86 -22.19 -4.18
N THR A 42 -3.72 -21.83 -4.76
CA THR A 42 -3.10 -22.56 -5.89
C THR A 42 -2.01 -23.54 -5.44
N ALA A 43 -1.36 -23.26 -4.32
CA ALA A 43 -0.40 -24.15 -3.68
C ALA A 43 -0.27 -23.82 -2.19
N ILE A 44 0.29 -24.74 -1.43
CA ILE A 44 0.72 -24.51 -0.04
C ILE A 44 2.23 -24.70 0.02
N THR A 45 2.95 -23.73 0.59
CA THR A 45 4.40 -23.84 0.79
C THR A 45 4.73 -24.06 2.26
N ALA A 46 5.58 -25.05 2.55
CA ALA A 46 6.32 -25.11 3.81
C ALA A 46 7.48 -24.12 3.68
N GLN A 47 7.24 -22.88 4.10
CA GLN A 47 8.12 -21.74 3.85
C GLN A 47 8.26 -20.91 5.12
N ASN A 48 9.43 -20.30 5.27
CA ASN A 48 9.72 -19.34 6.33
C ASN A 48 10.72 -18.28 5.80
N THR A 49 11.20 -17.39 6.67
CA THR A 49 12.11 -16.30 6.26
C THR A 49 13.45 -16.75 5.65
N LEU A 50 13.85 -18.01 5.85
CA LEU A 50 15.10 -18.59 5.35
C LEU A 50 14.95 -19.26 3.98
N GLY A 51 13.74 -19.63 3.58
CA GLY A 51 13.55 -20.40 2.35
C GLY A 51 12.22 -21.15 2.25
N VAL A 52 12.12 -21.93 1.19
CA VAL A 52 11.00 -22.83 0.89
C VAL A 52 11.53 -24.26 0.97
N ASP A 53 10.98 -25.06 1.89
CA ASP A 53 11.37 -26.45 2.12
C ASP A 53 10.53 -27.43 1.28
N ALA A 54 9.26 -27.11 1.06
CA ALA A 54 8.36 -27.93 0.26
C ALA A 54 7.24 -27.10 -0.36
N VAL A 55 6.72 -27.58 -1.50
CA VAL A 55 5.56 -27.01 -2.19
C VAL A 55 4.57 -28.13 -2.49
N HIS A 56 3.32 -27.95 -2.08
CA HIS A 56 2.20 -28.83 -2.43
C HIS A 56 1.26 -28.09 -3.38
N MET A 57 1.19 -28.55 -4.62
CA MET A 57 0.29 -27.98 -5.63
C MET A 57 -1.15 -28.41 -5.36
N ILE A 58 -2.07 -27.45 -5.29
CA ILE A 58 -3.49 -27.74 -5.22
C ILE A 58 -3.96 -28.24 -6.60
N PRO A 59 -4.73 -29.33 -6.69
CA PRO A 59 -5.26 -29.80 -7.96
C PRO A 59 -6.04 -28.70 -8.69
N THR A 60 -5.83 -28.55 -10.00
CA THR A 60 -6.45 -27.49 -10.82
C THR A 60 -7.95 -27.39 -10.60
N GLN A 61 -8.68 -28.51 -10.59
CA GLN A 61 -10.13 -28.51 -10.38
C GLN A 61 -10.52 -27.90 -9.02
N MET A 62 -9.78 -28.20 -7.95
CA MET A 62 -10.03 -27.61 -6.64
C MET A 62 -9.78 -26.10 -6.64
N VAL A 63 -8.83 -25.58 -7.43
CA VAL A 63 -8.64 -24.13 -7.61
C VAL A 63 -9.87 -23.51 -8.26
N ILE A 64 -10.40 -24.14 -9.31
CA ILE A 64 -11.59 -23.66 -10.03
C ILE A 64 -12.84 -23.75 -9.16
N ASP A 65 -13.00 -24.82 -8.39
CA ASP A 65 -14.12 -24.99 -7.46
C ASP A 65 -14.13 -23.90 -6.38
N GLN A 66 -12.95 -23.52 -5.86
CA GLN A 66 -12.80 -22.38 -4.93
C GLN A 66 -13.25 -21.06 -5.58
N ILE A 67 -12.80 -20.78 -6.82
CA ILE A 67 -13.20 -19.57 -7.57
C ILE A 67 -14.71 -19.56 -7.78
N SER A 68 -15.28 -20.66 -8.25
CA SER A 68 -16.71 -20.79 -8.51
C SER A 68 -17.55 -20.58 -7.26
N ALA A 69 -17.14 -21.17 -6.12
CA ALA A 69 -17.87 -21.06 -4.86
C ALA A 69 -18.00 -19.60 -4.39
N VAL A 70 -16.92 -18.81 -4.45
CA VAL A 70 -16.96 -17.41 -3.99
C VAL A 70 -17.57 -16.47 -5.01
N VAL A 71 -17.31 -16.68 -6.31
CA VAL A 71 -17.85 -15.82 -7.38
C VAL A 71 -19.37 -15.98 -7.52
N SER A 72 -19.90 -17.19 -7.38
CA SER A 72 -21.34 -17.46 -7.59
C SER A 72 -22.25 -16.97 -6.46
N ASP A 73 -21.77 -16.92 -5.22
CA ASP A 73 -22.55 -16.50 -4.04
C ASP A 73 -22.20 -15.07 -3.60
N ILE A 74 -20.93 -14.82 -3.28
CA ILE A 74 -20.47 -13.55 -2.73
C ILE A 74 -20.31 -12.50 -3.83
N GLY A 75 -19.85 -12.93 -5.01
CA GLY A 75 -19.46 -12.09 -6.15
C GLY A 75 -18.12 -11.39 -5.95
N VAL A 76 -17.65 -10.68 -6.97
CA VAL A 76 -16.29 -10.12 -7.03
C VAL A 76 -16.28 -8.70 -7.60
N ASP A 77 -15.49 -7.82 -6.99
CA ASP A 77 -15.29 -6.43 -7.43
C ASP A 77 -13.91 -6.20 -8.07
N ALA A 78 -12.91 -7.02 -7.73
CA ALA A 78 -11.63 -7.10 -8.42
C ALA A 78 -10.93 -8.43 -8.15
N VAL A 79 -10.03 -8.83 -9.03
CA VAL A 79 -9.21 -10.04 -8.90
C VAL A 79 -7.74 -9.67 -8.83
N LYS A 80 -7.00 -10.28 -7.93
CA LYS A 80 -5.54 -10.33 -7.99
C LYS A 80 -5.10 -11.76 -8.23
N ILE A 81 -4.22 -11.94 -9.19
CA ILE A 81 -3.59 -13.22 -9.52
C ILE A 81 -2.12 -13.12 -9.12
N GLY A 82 -1.65 -14.05 -8.30
CA GLY A 82 -0.25 -14.19 -7.93
C GLY A 82 0.35 -15.49 -8.46
N MET A 83 1.05 -16.23 -7.60
CA MET A 83 1.60 -17.54 -7.95
C MET A 83 0.49 -18.51 -8.38
N ILE A 84 0.54 -18.99 -9.63
CA ILE A 84 -0.51 -19.81 -10.26
C ILE A 84 -0.18 -21.31 -10.32
N GLY A 85 1.07 -21.67 -10.05
CA GLY A 85 1.46 -23.06 -9.84
C GLY A 85 1.89 -23.83 -11.08
N ASN A 86 1.01 -24.00 -12.06
CA ASN A 86 1.32 -24.69 -13.32
C ASN A 86 0.51 -24.14 -14.50
N ALA A 87 0.90 -24.52 -15.72
CA ALA A 87 0.27 -24.08 -16.96
C ALA A 87 -1.22 -24.45 -17.06
N ASP A 88 -1.61 -25.67 -16.65
CA ASP A 88 -3.01 -26.11 -16.69
C ASP A 88 -3.90 -25.25 -15.78
N THR A 89 -3.41 -24.93 -14.59
CA THR A 89 -4.08 -24.02 -13.65
C THR A 89 -4.16 -22.61 -14.24
N ALA A 90 -3.09 -22.11 -14.87
CA ALA A 90 -3.10 -20.80 -15.52
C ALA A 90 -4.19 -20.72 -16.60
N HIS A 91 -4.32 -21.76 -17.43
CA HIS A 91 -5.33 -21.84 -18.47
C HIS A 91 -6.75 -21.94 -17.91
N ALA A 92 -6.99 -22.83 -16.95
CA ALA A 92 -8.31 -23.00 -16.34
C ALA A 92 -8.76 -21.76 -15.55
N VAL A 93 -7.83 -21.05 -14.90
CA VAL A 93 -8.10 -19.76 -14.26
C VAL A 93 -8.43 -18.71 -15.32
N ALA A 94 -7.67 -18.63 -16.40
CA ALA A 94 -8.00 -17.70 -17.50
C ALA A 94 -9.42 -17.96 -18.05
N ASP A 95 -9.81 -19.22 -18.22
CA ASP A 95 -11.17 -19.60 -18.67
C ASP A 95 -12.23 -19.14 -17.65
N SER A 96 -11.98 -19.35 -16.36
CA SER A 96 -12.94 -19.00 -15.29
C SER A 96 -13.11 -17.49 -15.09
N LEU A 97 -12.12 -16.70 -15.48
CA LEU A 97 -12.15 -15.23 -15.33
C LEU A 97 -12.62 -14.51 -16.60
N ALA A 98 -12.74 -15.21 -17.74
CA ALA A 98 -13.02 -14.60 -19.04
C ALA A 98 -14.32 -13.79 -19.09
N ASP A 99 -15.33 -14.23 -18.33
CA ASP A 99 -16.66 -13.60 -18.29
C ASP A 99 -16.80 -12.53 -17.18
N LEU A 100 -15.75 -12.31 -16.39
CA LEU A 100 -15.77 -11.29 -15.34
C LEU A 100 -15.50 -9.91 -15.94
N SER A 101 -16.32 -8.93 -15.54
CA SER A 101 -16.18 -7.52 -15.96
C SER A 101 -15.37 -6.67 -14.98
N CYS A 102 -14.88 -7.27 -13.89
CA CYS A 102 -14.12 -6.55 -12.87
C CYS A 102 -12.64 -6.42 -13.25
N PRO A 103 -11.92 -5.43 -12.67
CA PRO A 103 -10.49 -5.29 -12.89
C PRO A 103 -9.70 -6.51 -12.41
N ILE A 104 -8.67 -6.88 -13.18
CA ILE A 104 -7.77 -8.01 -12.88
C ILE A 104 -6.33 -7.49 -12.82
N ILE A 105 -5.68 -7.67 -11.66
CA ILE A 105 -4.27 -7.38 -11.47
C ILE A 105 -3.49 -8.70 -11.49
N PHE A 106 -2.53 -8.81 -12.39
CA PHE A 106 -1.69 -9.99 -12.50
C PHE A 106 -0.26 -9.68 -12.03
N ASP A 107 0.14 -10.30 -10.92
CA ASP A 107 1.52 -10.31 -10.41
C ASP A 107 2.18 -11.60 -10.91
N PRO A 108 3.03 -11.54 -11.95
CA PRO A 108 3.56 -12.73 -12.63
C PRO A 108 4.69 -13.38 -11.82
N VAL A 109 4.36 -13.88 -10.62
CA VAL A 109 5.33 -14.46 -9.69
C VAL A 109 5.97 -15.71 -10.31
N MET A 110 7.27 -15.64 -10.58
CA MET A 110 8.05 -16.75 -11.14
C MET A 110 9.05 -17.36 -10.17
N VAL A 111 9.51 -16.58 -9.18
CA VAL A 111 10.55 -16.96 -8.24
C VAL A 111 10.18 -16.43 -6.85
N ALA A 112 10.37 -17.24 -5.82
CA ALA A 112 10.19 -16.80 -4.44
C ALA A 112 11.24 -15.75 -4.07
N THR A 113 10.96 -14.88 -3.09
CA THR A 113 11.98 -13.94 -2.56
C THR A 113 13.25 -14.67 -2.07
N SER A 114 13.12 -15.93 -1.65
CA SER A 114 14.23 -16.79 -1.26
C SER A 114 14.96 -17.49 -2.42
N GLY A 115 14.57 -17.24 -3.67
CA GLY A 115 15.21 -17.77 -4.87
C GLY A 115 14.66 -19.08 -5.42
N ALA A 116 13.65 -19.69 -4.80
CA ALA A 116 13.03 -20.92 -5.30
C ALA A 116 12.25 -20.66 -6.59
N VAL A 117 12.45 -21.48 -7.64
CA VAL A 117 11.69 -21.39 -8.89
C VAL A 117 10.27 -21.87 -8.65
N LEU A 118 9.28 -21.03 -9.02
CA LEU A 118 7.85 -21.27 -8.80
C LEU A 118 7.07 -21.42 -10.12
N ALA A 119 7.65 -21.03 -11.25
CA ALA A 119 7.06 -21.18 -12.57
C ALA A 119 8.09 -21.74 -13.55
N ASP A 120 7.74 -22.84 -14.22
CA ASP A 120 8.54 -23.39 -15.31
C ASP A 120 8.23 -22.69 -16.65
N ALA A 121 8.97 -23.04 -17.71
CA ALA A 121 8.81 -22.42 -19.02
C ALA A 121 7.38 -22.60 -19.59
N GLY A 122 6.73 -23.73 -19.33
CA GLY A 122 5.35 -23.98 -19.74
C GLY A 122 4.37 -23.04 -19.04
N THR A 123 4.57 -22.83 -17.74
CA THR A 123 3.77 -21.91 -16.92
C THR A 123 3.97 -20.46 -17.36
N ILE A 124 5.20 -20.04 -17.64
CA ILE A 124 5.51 -18.71 -18.16
C ILE A 124 4.85 -18.49 -19.53
N ALA A 125 4.86 -19.48 -20.42
CA ALA A 125 4.14 -19.39 -21.70
C ALA A 125 2.63 -19.23 -21.49
N ALA A 126 2.05 -19.89 -20.48
CA ALA A 126 0.63 -19.78 -20.16
C ALA A 126 0.23 -18.40 -19.58
N PHE A 127 1.16 -17.65 -18.99
CA PHE A 127 0.92 -16.32 -18.44
C PHE A 127 0.40 -15.32 -19.47
N GLU A 128 0.72 -15.50 -20.75
CA GLU A 128 0.19 -14.64 -21.81
C GLU A 128 -1.34 -14.56 -21.80
N ARG A 129 -2.03 -15.69 -21.56
CA ARG A 129 -3.50 -15.70 -21.52
C ARG A 129 -4.03 -14.88 -20.34
N LEU A 130 -3.36 -14.96 -19.19
CA LEU A 130 -3.70 -14.15 -18.01
C LEU A 130 -3.43 -12.67 -18.26
N MET A 131 -2.31 -12.33 -18.90
CA MET A 131 -1.96 -10.95 -19.26
C MET A 131 -2.97 -10.33 -20.24
N ARG A 132 -3.57 -11.13 -21.14
CA ARG A 132 -4.63 -10.65 -22.05
C ARG A 132 -5.92 -10.27 -21.33
N LEU A 133 -6.20 -10.87 -20.17
CA LEU A 133 -7.35 -10.56 -19.33
C LEU A 133 -7.03 -9.47 -18.30
N ALA A 134 -5.75 -9.30 -17.94
CA ALA A 134 -5.31 -8.37 -16.92
C ALA A 134 -5.55 -6.91 -17.33
N THR A 135 -6.16 -6.15 -16.42
CA THR A 135 -6.18 -4.68 -16.46
C THR A 135 -4.78 -4.12 -16.30
N LEU A 136 -3.94 -4.77 -15.49
CA LEU A 136 -2.56 -4.40 -15.27
C LEU A 136 -1.74 -5.64 -14.90
N THR A 137 -0.57 -5.80 -15.53
CA THR A 137 0.45 -6.77 -15.10
C THR A 137 1.55 -6.04 -14.34
N THR A 138 2.00 -6.58 -13.21
CA THR A 138 2.95 -5.90 -12.31
C THR A 138 4.31 -6.62 -12.22
N PRO A 139 5.08 -6.80 -13.32
CA PRO A 139 6.35 -7.54 -13.26
C PRO A 139 7.45 -6.74 -12.56
N ASN A 140 8.35 -7.41 -11.84
CA ASN A 140 9.67 -6.85 -11.51
C ASN A 140 10.64 -6.97 -12.69
N LEU A 141 11.84 -6.39 -12.58
CA LEU A 141 12.82 -6.40 -13.68
C LEU A 141 13.20 -7.82 -14.15
N PRO A 142 13.53 -8.79 -13.26
CA PRO A 142 13.72 -10.19 -13.68
C PRO A 142 12.51 -10.83 -14.37
N GLU A 143 11.30 -10.66 -13.82
CA GLU A 143 10.05 -11.20 -14.40
C GLU A 143 9.79 -10.57 -15.77
N LEU A 144 10.03 -9.27 -15.93
CA LEU A 144 9.87 -8.56 -17.19
C LEU A 144 10.77 -9.14 -18.28
N GLN A 145 12.03 -9.45 -17.95
CA GLN A 145 12.97 -10.11 -18.86
C GLN A 145 12.45 -11.50 -19.26
N ALA A 146 12.00 -12.30 -18.30
CA ALA A 146 11.47 -13.64 -18.55
C ALA A 146 10.19 -13.64 -19.40
N LEU A 147 9.38 -12.58 -19.32
CA LEU A 147 8.19 -12.38 -20.16
C LEU A 147 8.51 -11.86 -21.59
N GLY A 148 9.79 -11.61 -21.91
CA GLY A 148 10.23 -11.17 -23.24
C GLY A 148 10.58 -9.68 -23.33
N GLY A 149 10.58 -8.94 -22.22
CA GLY A 149 11.02 -7.54 -22.14
C GLY A 149 9.94 -6.51 -22.44
N LYS A 150 10.19 -5.26 -22.02
CA LYS A 150 9.24 -4.13 -22.09
C LYS A 150 8.67 -3.93 -23.50
N ASP A 151 9.53 -3.74 -24.49
CA ASP A 151 9.11 -3.34 -25.84
C ASP A 151 8.25 -4.41 -26.52
N ALA A 152 8.58 -5.69 -26.34
CA ALA A 152 7.81 -6.80 -26.89
C ALA A 152 6.41 -6.89 -26.28
N LEU A 153 6.29 -6.68 -24.97
CA LEU A 153 5.00 -6.70 -24.28
C LEU A 153 4.13 -5.49 -24.63
N LEU A 154 4.72 -4.30 -24.74
CA LEU A 154 3.99 -3.08 -25.15
C LEU A 154 3.54 -3.13 -26.62
N ALA A 155 4.35 -3.71 -27.51
CA ALA A 155 3.96 -3.94 -28.90
C ALA A 155 2.71 -4.85 -29.01
N ARG A 156 2.52 -5.72 -28.02
CA ARG A 156 1.36 -6.63 -27.88
C ARG A 156 0.22 -6.03 -27.06
N ARG A 157 0.35 -4.77 -26.64
CA ARG A 157 -0.63 -3.96 -25.89
C ARG A 157 -0.95 -4.50 -24.49
N PHE A 158 0.04 -5.07 -23.80
CA PHE A 158 -0.12 -5.41 -22.39
C PHE A 158 0.13 -4.18 -21.50
N PRO A 159 -0.80 -3.80 -20.61
CA PRO A 159 -0.56 -2.76 -19.62
C PRO A 159 0.39 -3.27 -18.53
N LEU A 160 1.45 -2.50 -18.24
CA LEU A 160 2.52 -2.89 -17.33
C LEU A 160 2.72 -1.86 -16.23
N LEU A 161 2.90 -2.31 -14.98
CA LEU A 161 3.57 -1.54 -13.93
C LEU A 161 4.88 -2.26 -13.59
N ILE A 162 5.98 -1.74 -14.13
CA ILE A 162 7.30 -2.30 -13.96
C ILE A 162 7.85 -1.85 -12.62
N LYS A 163 8.11 -2.82 -11.72
CA LYS A 163 8.58 -2.58 -10.36
C LYS A 163 10.10 -2.43 -10.33
N GLY A 164 10.60 -1.28 -9.89
CA GLY A 164 12.02 -0.94 -9.92
C GLY A 164 12.86 -1.50 -8.77
N GLY A 165 12.25 -2.11 -7.75
CA GLY A 165 12.94 -2.45 -6.49
C GLY A 165 14.20 -3.34 -6.62
N HIS A 166 14.38 -4.00 -7.77
CA HIS A 166 15.55 -4.84 -8.09
C HIS A 166 16.68 -4.09 -8.82
N ALA A 167 16.48 -2.83 -9.21
CA ALA A 167 17.54 -1.98 -9.74
C ALA A 167 18.55 -1.62 -8.64
N ASP A 168 19.77 -1.28 -9.02
CA ASP A 168 20.78 -0.73 -8.11
C ASP A 168 20.53 0.75 -7.81
N GLY A 169 21.10 1.25 -6.70
CA GLY A 169 21.09 2.65 -6.33
C GLY A 169 20.10 3.04 -5.23
N ASP A 170 20.19 4.30 -4.82
CA ASP A 170 19.51 4.85 -3.64
C ASP A 170 18.06 5.26 -3.93
N HIS A 171 17.65 5.20 -5.20
CA HIS A 171 16.28 5.49 -5.65
C HIS A 171 15.68 4.29 -6.37
N ILE A 172 14.39 4.07 -6.16
CA ILE A 172 13.59 3.06 -6.85
C ILE A 172 12.63 3.78 -7.77
N ILE A 173 12.59 3.35 -9.04
CA ILE A 173 11.70 3.90 -10.06
C ILE A 173 10.69 2.83 -10.47
N ASP A 174 9.41 3.07 -10.23
CA ASP A 174 8.33 2.26 -10.79
C ASP A 174 7.76 2.96 -12.02
N GLU A 175 7.53 2.23 -13.10
CA GLU A 175 7.04 2.78 -14.38
C GLU A 175 5.71 2.11 -14.78
N LEU A 176 4.65 2.90 -14.89
CA LEU A 176 3.38 2.51 -15.51
C LEU A 176 3.46 2.75 -17.02
N HIS A 177 3.07 1.76 -17.82
CA HIS A 177 2.93 1.84 -19.27
C HIS A 177 1.58 1.27 -19.68
N LEU A 178 0.68 2.12 -20.18
CA LEU A 178 -0.64 1.70 -20.68
C LEU A 178 -0.64 1.43 -22.19
N ALA A 179 0.19 2.19 -22.92
CA ALA A 179 0.42 2.05 -24.34
C ALA A 179 1.79 2.62 -24.70
N LEU A 180 2.25 2.41 -25.94
CA LEU A 180 3.46 3.05 -26.46
C LEU A 180 3.35 4.58 -26.32
N GLY A 181 4.29 5.19 -25.60
CA GLY A 181 4.32 6.63 -25.35
C GLY A 181 3.38 7.14 -24.25
N GLN A 182 2.55 6.28 -23.65
CA GLN A 182 1.72 6.62 -22.50
C GLN A 182 2.30 5.98 -21.24
N SER A 183 3.10 6.75 -20.51
CA SER A 183 3.76 6.29 -19.30
C SER A 183 3.72 7.31 -18.17
N GLU A 184 3.68 6.79 -16.95
CA GLU A 184 3.89 7.53 -15.71
C GLU A 184 4.98 6.85 -14.91
N SER A 185 5.74 7.62 -14.14
CA SER A 185 6.78 7.08 -13.29
C SER A 185 6.77 7.72 -11.92
N TRP A 186 7.13 6.93 -10.92
CA TRP A 186 7.32 7.39 -9.56
C TRP A 186 8.73 7.03 -9.10
N SER A 187 9.39 7.98 -8.46
CA SER A 187 10.74 7.81 -7.92
C SER A 187 10.72 8.12 -6.43
N ASP A 188 11.20 7.18 -5.63
CA ASP A 188 11.32 7.35 -4.17
C ASP A 188 12.65 6.81 -3.66
N ALA A 189 13.08 7.31 -2.50
CA ALA A 189 14.27 6.79 -1.82
C ALA A 189 14.10 5.31 -1.43
N ARG A 190 15.16 4.53 -1.60
CA ARG A 190 15.21 3.12 -1.20
C ARG A 190 15.14 3.00 0.32
N ILE A 191 14.28 2.11 0.79
CA ILE A 191 14.22 1.70 2.19
C ILE A 191 15.13 0.48 2.36
N TYR A 192 16.25 0.66 3.06
CA TYR A 192 17.19 -0.42 3.35
C TYR A 192 16.68 -1.26 4.52
N THR A 193 16.09 -2.41 4.19
CA THR A 193 15.57 -3.37 5.18
C THR A 193 15.72 -4.80 4.67
N ARG A 194 15.83 -5.75 5.60
CA ARG A 194 15.77 -7.19 5.29
C ARG A 194 14.33 -7.68 5.13
N SER A 195 13.36 -6.88 5.55
CA SER A 195 11.95 -7.24 5.61
C SER A 195 11.21 -6.93 4.31
N THR A 196 11.71 -7.46 3.19
CA THR A 196 11.17 -7.18 1.84
C THR A 196 10.27 -8.29 1.31
N HIS A 197 10.00 -9.31 2.12
CA HIS A 197 9.20 -10.46 1.70
C HIS A 197 7.74 -10.04 1.47
N GLY A 198 7.21 -10.37 0.29
CA GLY A 198 5.83 -10.07 -0.09
C GLY A 198 5.54 -8.66 -0.59
N THR A 199 6.57 -7.85 -0.89
CA THR A 199 6.41 -6.50 -1.48
C THR A 199 5.56 -6.51 -2.76
N GLY A 200 5.86 -7.41 -3.71
CA GLY A 200 5.10 -7.55 -4.96
C GLY A 200 3.63 -7.92 -4.75
N CYS A 201 3.37 -8.96 -3.95
CA CYS A 201 2.00 -9.40 -3.64
C CYS A 201 1.19 -8.29 -2.97
N THR A 202 1.80 -7.59 -2.02
CA THR A 202 1.18 -6.45 -1.32
C THR A 202 0.85 -5.32 -2.27
N LEU A 203 1.77 -4.93 -3.17
CA LEU A 203 1.52 -3.89 -4.17
C LEU A 203 0.34 -4.26 -5.07
N ALA A 204 0.39 -5.44 -5.69
CA ALA A 204 -0.64 -5.90 -6.62
C ALA A 204 -2.02 -5.98 -5.95
N THR A 205 -2.07 -6.48 -4.72
CA THR A 205 -3.31 -6.58 -3.95
C THR A 205 -3.85 -5.21 -3.53
N ALA A 206 -2.99 -4.26 -3.15
CA ALA A 206 -3.42 -2.91 -2.81
C ALA A 206 -4.01 -2.17 -4.03
N ILE A 207 -3.44 -2.38 -5.23
CA ILE A 207 -3.98 -1.85 -6.50
C ILE A 207 -5.35 -2.49 -6.76
N ALA A 208 -5.45 -3.83 -6.72
CA ALA A 208 -6.72 -4.53 -6.95
C ALA A 208 -7.82 -4.06 -5.97
N THR A 209 -7.45 -3.84 -4.70
CA THR A 209 -8.37 -3.32 -3.68
C THR A 209 -8.85 -1.90 -4.01
N GLY A 210 -7.96 -1.02 -4.51
CA GLY A 210 -8.34 0.33 -4.95
C GLY A 210 -9.29 0.32 -6.14
N LEU A 211 -8.98 -0.47 -7.15
CA LEU A 211 -9.85 -0.61 -8.32
C LEU A 211 -11.20 -1.23 -7.96
N GLY A 212 -11.24 -2.24 -7.09
CA GLY A 212 -12.49 -2.82 -6.59
C GLY A 212 -13.34 -1.82 -5.77
N GLN A 213 -12.71 -0.81 -5.16
CA GLN A 213 -13.38 0.31 -4.50
C GLN A 213 -13.79 1.43 -5.47
N GLY A 214 -13.52 1.28 -6.76
CA GLY A 214 -13.86 2.25 -7.81
C GLY A 214 -12.87 3.40 -7.96
N MET A 215 -11.64 3.26 -7.46
CA MET A 215 -10.58 4.23 -7.72
C MET A 215 -10.12 4.15 -9.17
N GLU A 216 -9.70 5.29 -9.72
CA GLU A 216 -8.92 5.34 -10.96
C GLU A 216 -7.55 4.67 -10.76
N LEU A 217 -6.99 4.15 -11.86
CA LEU A 217 -5.78 3.32 -11.83
C LEU A 217 -4.56 4.00 -11.21
N VAL A 218 -4.26 5.22 -11.63
CA VAL A 218 -3.09 5.99 -11.16
C VAL A 218 -3.18 6.28 -9.66
N PRO A 219 -4.29 6.85 -9.13
CA PRO A 219 -4.47 6.98 -7.68
C PRO A 219 -4.42 5.65 -6.92
N ALA A 220 -4.90 4.54 -7.50
CA ALA A 220 -4.82 3.22 -6.88
C ALA A 220 -3.36 2.72 -6.77
N ILE A 221 -2.54 2.99 -7.78
CA ILE A 221 -1.09 2.71 -7.78
C ILE A 221 -0.39 3.57 -6.73
N GLU A 222 -0.63 4.88 -6.69
CA GLU A 222 -0.04 5.77 -5.68
C GLU A 222 -0.39 5.35 -4.26
N ARG A 223 -1.64 4.91 -4.04
CA ARG A 223 -2.07 4.31 -2.76
C ARG A 223 -1.26 3.07 -2.41
N ALA A 224 -1.18 2.14 -3.36
CA ALA A 224 -0.51 0.87 -3.17
C ALA A 224 0.99 1.05 -2.86
N ARG A 225 1.64 1.99 -3.54
CA ARG A 225 3.05 2.34 -3.30
C ARG A 225 3.25 2.90 -1.89
N LEU A 226 2.42 3.87 -1.47
CA LEU A 226 2.48 4.40 -0.10
C LEU A 226 2.25 3.30 0.94
N PHE A 227 1.27 2.42 0.72
CA PHE A 227 0.99 1.29 1.62
C PHE A 227 2.21 0.37 1.79
N VAL A 228 2.85 -0.03 0.69
CA VAL A 228 4.06 -0.87 0.72
C VAL A 228 5.19 -0.17 1.47
N ARG A 229 5.42 1.12 1.20
CA ARG A 229 6.48 1.89 1.85
C ARG A 229 6.27 2.02 3.36
N LEU A 230 5.05 2.33 3.80
CA LEU A 230 4.68 2.35 5.21
C LEU A 230 4.83 0.97 5.86
N ALA A 231 4.49 -0.11 5.16
CA ALA A 231 4.65 -1.48 5.65
C ALA A 231 6.14 -1.87 5.79
N LEU A 232 7.00 -1.43 4.87
CA LEU A 232 8.44 -1.63 4.94
C LEU A 232 9.06 -0.89 6.14
N LEU A 233 8.70 0.39 6.33
CA LEU A 233 9.16 1.21 7.45
C LEU A 233 8.68 0.68 8.80
N GLY A 234 7.46 0.14 8.84
CA GLY A 234 6.85 -0.44 10.03
C GLY A 234 7.13 -1.93 10.23
N ALA A 235 8.12 -2.50 9.54
CA ALA A 235 8.39 -3.93 9.57
C ALA A 235 8.83 -4.42 10.96
N PRO A 236 8.31 -5.57 11.45
CA PRO A 236 8.56 -6.05 12.81
C PRO A 236 9.91 -6.75 13.00
N GLY A 237 10.72 -6.90 11.96
CA GLY A 237 12.04 -7.54 12.04
C GLY A 237 12.02 -9.04 12.37
N LEU A 238 10.95 -9.75 12.00
CA LEU A 238 10.76 -11.16 12.33
C LEU A 238 11.64 -12.09 11.48
N GLY A 239 12.10 -13.17 12.11
CA GLY A 239 12.90 -14.21 11.47
C GLY A 239 14.36 -13.82 11.22
N HIS A 240 15.09 -14.73 10.58
CA HIS A 240 16.55 -14.60 10.40
C HIS A 240 16.96 -14.30 8.95
N GLY A 241 16.09 -14.52 7.96
CA GLY A 241 16.34 -14.19 6.55
C GLY A 241 15.52 -13.00 6.05
N HIS A 242 14.80 -13.19 4.95
CA HIS A 242 13.88 -12.19 4.38
C HIS A 242 12.59 -12.13 5.19
N GLY A 243 12.47 -11.13 6.05
CA GLY A 243 11.35 -10.97 6.97
C GLY A 243 10.07 -10.44 6.30
N PRO A 244 8.90 -10.63 6.92
CA PRO A 244 7.66 -10.01 6.47
C PRO A 244 7.65 -8.50 6.74
N MET A 245 6.90 -7.76 5.93
CA MET A 245 6.59 -6.35 6.18
C MET A 245 5.61 -6.16 7.35
N GLY A 246 5.42 -4.92 7.80
CA GLY A 246 4.51 -4.55 8.88
C GLY A 246 3.12 -4.13 8.40
N HIS A 247 2.37 -5.00 7.71
CA HIS A 247 1.02 -4.66 7.22
C HIS A 247 0.11 -4.11 8.33
N GLN A 248 0.16 -4.71 9.52
CA GLN A 248 -0.64 -4.33 10.70
C GLN A 248 -0.31 -2.94 11.26
N SER A 249 0.88 -2.42 10.98
CA SER A 249 1.32 -1.11 11.46
C SER A 249 1.01 0.01 10.46
N VAL A 250 0.54 -0.31 9.25
CA VAL A 250 0.15 0.71 8.26
C VAL A 250 -1.06 1.50 8.77
N ARG A 251 -0.97 2.82 8.64
CA ARG A 251 -2.06 3.77 8.93
C ARG A 251 -2.16 4.69 7.72
N GLU A 252 -3.23 4.52 6.95
CA GLU A 252 -3.47 5.31 5.74
C GLU A 252 -4.69 6.23 5.96
N ASP A 253 -4.48 7.27 6.76
CA ASP A 253 -5.54 8.21 7.16
C ASP A 253 -5.95 9.14 6.00
N ALA A 254 -5.11 9.25 4.95
CA ALA A 254 -5.28 10.19 3.85
C ALA A 254 -6.24 9.74 2.72
N MET A 255 -6.76 8.50 2.75
CA MET A 255 -7.42 7.85 1.59
C MET A 255 -8.90 7.54 1.74
N VAL A 256 -9.57 8.05 2.77
CA VAL A 256 -11.02 8.18 2.75
C VAL A 256 -11.42 9.42 1.93
N ALA A 257 -12.65 9.44 1.42
CA ALA A 257 -13.12 10.46 0.48
C ALA A 257 -13.07 11.90 1.04
N GLY A 258 -12.92 12.09 2.35
CA GLY A 258 -12.81 13.37 3.02
C GLY A 258 -11.62 13.45 3.98
N PRO A 259 -11.42 14.61 4.64
CA PRO A 259 -10.37 14.78 5.62
C PRO A 259 -10.56 13.84 6.82
N SER A 260 -9.51 13.13 7.23
CA SER A 260 -9.52 12.25 8.41
C SER A 260 -8.83 12.91 9.58
N LEU A 261 -9.42 12.79 10.78
CA LEU A 261 -8.71 13.17 11.99
C LEU A 261 -7.40 12.38 12.05
N ASN A 262 -6.30 13.12 12.17
CA ASN A 262 -4.99 12.53 12.13
C ASN A 262 -4.26 12.66 13.46
N HIS A 263 -4.07 13.88 13.96
CA HIS A 263 -3.43 14.13 15.24
C HIS A 263 -3.84 15.48 15.83
N VAL A 264 -3.41 15.70 17.07
CA VAL A 264 -3.55 16.96 17.79
C VAL A 264 -2.16 17.43 18.18
N THR A 265 -1.91 18.73 17.99
CA THR A 265 -0.79 19.42 18.62
C THR A 265 -1.31 20.20 19.81
N MET A 266 -0.71 20.00 20.98
CA MET A 266 -1.04 20.72 22.21
C MET A 266 0.00 21.80 22.51
N GLY A 267 -0.47 22.98 22.92
CA GLY A 267 0.40 23.99 23.51
C GLY A 267 1.05 23.50 24.80
N CYS A 268 2.30 23.90 25.04
CA CYS A 268 2.95 23.73 26.33
C CYS A 268 3.75 24.97 26.74
N ARG A 269 3.87 25.23 28.05
CA ARG A 269 4.72 26.33 28.58
C ARG A 269 6.13 25.85 28.89
N ASP A 270 6.22 24.68 29.51
CA ASP A 270 7.47 24.01 29.84
C ASP A 270 7.62 22.77 28.94
N TYR A 271 8.50 22.90 27.95
CA TYR A 271 8.79 21.85 26.99
C TYR A 271 9.28 20.58 27.68
N ALA A 272 10.29 20.69 28.55
CA ALA A 272 10.93 19.53 29.16
C ALA A 272 9.96 18.77 30.07
N ALA A 273 9.21 19.49 30.91
CA ALA A 273 8.20 18.88 31.77
C ALA A 273 7.08 18.20 30.97
N SER A 274 6.68 18.78 29.83
CA SER A 274 5.64 18.20 28.97
C SER A 274 6.14 16.94 28.26
N VAL A 275 7.37 16.95 27.73
CA VAL A 275 7.99 15.75 27.15
C VAL A 275 8.05 14.61 28.18
N ASP A 276 8.51 14.91 29.40
CA ASP A 276 8.60 13.91 30.47
C ASP A 276 7.22 13.36 30.85
N PHE A 277 6.20 14.24 30.95
CA PHE A 277 4.83 13.85 31.23
C PHE A 277 4.27 12.87 30.18
N TYR A 278 4.38 13.19 28.88
CA TYR A 278 3.84 12.33 27.83
C TYR A 278 4.60 11.01 27.68
N LYS A 279 5.93 11.01 27.91
CA LYS A 279 6.71 9.76 27.97
C LYS A 279 6.29 8.90 29.16
N THR A 280 6.06 9.51 30.32
CA THR A 280 5.57 8.83 31.53
C THR A 280 4.17 8.26 31.32
N LEU A 281 3.32 8.94 30.54
CA LEU A 281 2.00 8.44 30.13
C LEU A 281 2.09 7.24 29.16
N GLY A 282 3.28 6.92 28.65
CA GLY A 282 3.54 5.76 27.80
C GLY A 282 3.55 6.07 26.30
N LEU A 283 3.60 7.35 25.91
CA LEU A 283 3.76 7.73 24.51
C LEU A 283 5.23 7.65 24.12
N GLN A 284 5.52 7.05 22.96
CA GLN A 284 6.89 6.96 22.44
C GLN A 284 7.27 8.27 21.77
N GLN A 285 8.27 8.99 22.28
CA GLN A 285 8.80 10.16 21.57
C GLN A 285 9.50 9.71 20.28
N ILE A 286 9.10 10.28 19.15
CA ILE A 286 9.62 9.95 17.82
C ILE A 286 10.29 11.14 17.13
N VAL A 287 10.03 12.37 17.59
CA VAL A 287 10.73 13.59 17.17
C VAL A 287 11.02 14.41 18.43
N ASP A 288 12.27 14.87 18.55
CA ASP A 288 12.73 15.76 19.62
C ASP A 288 13.37 17.00 18.97
N SER A 289 12.73 18.16 19.11
CA SER A 289 13.18 19.42 18.52
C SER A 289 13.08 20.56 19.54
N PRO A 290 13.87 20.51 20.62
CA PRO A 290 13.80 21.48 21.72
C PRO A 290 14.10 22.91 21.27
N ALA A 291 14.95 23.09 20.26
CA ALA A 291 15.27 24.42 19.71
C ALA A 291 14.05 25.10 19.05
N ASN A 292 13.08 24.32 18.58
CA ASN A 292 11.81 24.79 18.03
C ASN A 292 10.66 24.63 19.03
N GLY A 293 10.93 24.22 20.27
CA GLY A 293 9.91 23.90 21.26
C GLY A 293 8.94 22.79 20.81
N TYR A 294 9.33 21.91 19.90
CA TYR A 294 8.44 20.92 19.28
C TYR A 294 8.86 19.49 19.60
N ALA A 295 7.90 18.66 20.02
CA ALA A 295 8.09 17.22 20.11
C ALA A 295 6.90 16.48 19.50
N ARG A 296 7.18 15.33 18.90
CA ARG A 296 6.14 14.40 18.43
C ARG A 296 6.31 13.06 19.11
N PHE A 297 5.17 12.47 19.41
CA PHE A 297 5.03 11.18 19.99
C PHE A 297 4.15 10.29 19.12
N GLU A 298 4.41 9.00 19.20
CA GLU A 298 3.56 7.94 18.69
C GLU A 298 2.87 7.27 19.87
N VAL A 299 1.54 7.18 19.81
CA VAL A 299 0.74 6.51 20.84
C VAL A 299 0.60 5.03 20.50
N PRO A 300 0.24 4.14 21.45
CA PRO A 300 0.29 2.68 21.24
C PRO A 300 -0.53 2.14 20.06
N ASN A 301 -1.58 2.85 19.63
CA ASN A 301 -2.39 2.45 18.47
C ASN A 301 -1.81 2.91 17.11
N GLY A 302 -0.67 3.60 17.11
CA GLY A 302 0.05 4.10 15.93
C GLY A 302 -0.34 5.52 15.49
N VAL A 303 -1.25 6.18 16.19
CA VAL A 303 -1.60 7.60 15.95
C VAL A 303 -0.50 8.50 16.51
N THR A 304 -0.28 9.66 15.88
CA THR A 304 0.68 10.65 16.38
C THR A 304 0.03 11.68 17.30
N PHE A 305 0.81 12.24 18.21
CA PHE A 305 0.45 13.36 19.06
C PHE A 305 1.66 14.30 19.13
N SER A 306 1.46 15.61 19.17
CA SER A 306 2.57 16.54 19.32
C SER A 306 2.33 17.61 20.37
N ILE A 307 3.43 18.20 20.82
CA ILE A 307 3.43 19.41 21.61
C ILE A 307 4.23 20.50 20.90
N HIS A 308 3.83 21.74 21.09
CA HIS A 308 4.57 22.90 20.64
C HIS A 308 4.58 23.96 21.73
N GLN A 309 5.75 24.53 22.01
CA GLN A 309 5.90 25.53 23.06
C GLN A 309 5.23 26.85 22.65
N SER A 310 4.37 27.37 23.52
CA SER A 310 3.61 28.61 23.30
C SER A 310 3.36 29.32 24.63
N ASP A 311 3.44 30.65 24.61
CA ASP A 311 3.10 31.48 25.76
C ASP A 311 1.60 31.43 26.09
N ASP A 312 0.75 31.31 25.06
CA ASP A 312 -0.69 31.11 25.19
C ASP A 312 -1.08 29.65 24.87
N VAL A 313 -1.18 28.83 25.91
CA VAL A 313 -1.55 27.42 25.79
C VAL A 313 -3.02 27.23 25.41
N ALA A 314 -3.91 28.12 25.87
CA ALA A 314 -5.35 27.95 25.64
C ALA A 314 -5.72 28.15 24.16
N ALA A 315 -4.95 28.96 23.43
CA ALA A 315 -5.15 29.25 22.01
C ALA A 315 -4.25 28.44 21.05
N SER A 316 -3.43 27.50 21.56
CA SER A 316 -2.39 26.82 20.74
C SER A 316 -2.64 25.33 20.48
N SER A 317 -3.82 24.82 20.84
CA SER A 317 -4.27 23.50 20.40
C SER A 317 -4.64 23.54 18.92
N ILE A 318 -4.07 22.64 18.12
CA ILE A 318 -4.33 22.53 16.69
C ILE A 318 -4.81 21.12 16.38
N VAL A 319 -5.94 21.01 15.68
CA VAL A 319 -6.47 19.73 15.19
C VAL A 319 -6.08 19.55 13.74
N TYR A 320 -5.47 18.41 13.42
CA TYR A 320 -4.99 18.09 12.08
C TYR A 320 -5.90 17.08 11.40
N PHE A 321 -6.35 17.42 10.19
CA PHE A 321 -7.04 16.51 9.30
C PHE A 321 -6.21 16.23 8.05
N GLU A 322 -5.92 14.95 7.78
CA GLU A 322 -5.13 14.55 6.63
C GLU A 322 -6.01 14.25 5.41
N SER A 323 -5.57 14.69 4.22
CA SER A 323 -6.25 14.39 2.95
C SER A 323 -5.30 14.43 1.77
N LYS A 324 -5.32 13.42 0.88
CA LYS A 324 -4.57 13.49 -0.39
C LYS A 324 -5.15 14.52 -1.38
N ARG A 325 -6.39 14.97 -1.18
CA ARG A 325 -7.06 16.00 -2.00
C ARG A 325 -6.90 17.40 -1.40
N LEU A 326 -5.83 17.66 -0.64
CA LEU A 326 -5.65 18.91 0.11
C LEU A 326 -5.98 20.16 -0.71
N ASP A 327 -5.33 20.37 -1.86
CA ASP A 327 -5.53 21.58 -2.68
C ASP A 327 -6.95 21.68 -3.25
N ALA A 328 -7.53 20.55 -3.68
CA ALA A 328 -8.90 20.51 -4.16
C ALA A 328 -9.89 20.85 -3.04
N TRP A 329 -9.69 20.29 -1.83
CA TRP A 329 -10.54 20.58 -0.67
C TRP A 329 -10.46 22.03 -0.24
N VAL A 330 -9.26 22.61 -0.21
CA VAL A 330 -9.10 24.02 0.13
C VAL A 330 -9.77 24.90 -0.92
N THR A 331 -9.66 24.56 -2.20
CA THR A 331 -10.33 25.30 -3.29
C THR A 331 -11.86 25.22 -3.16
N GLU A 332 -12.41 24.04 -2.90
CA GLU A 332 -13.84 23.84 -2.68
C GLU A 332 -14.35 24.64 -1.48
N LEU A 333 -13.66 24.59 -0.33
CA LEU A 333 -14.02 25.35 0.87
C LEU A 333 -13.90 26.86 0.64
N SER A 334 -12.83 27.32 -0.01
CA SER A 334 -12.64 28.73 -0.32
C SER A 334 -13.77 29.27 -1.20
N SER A 335 -14.22 28.48 -2.18
CA SER A 335 -15.35 28.83 -3.05
C SER A 335 -16.69 28.95 -2.29
N GLN A 336 -16.80 28.29 -1.13
CA GLN A 336 -17.95 28.37 -0.24
C GLN A 336 -17.85 29.51 0.79
N GLY A 337 -16.77 30.31 0.74
CA GLY A 337 -16.57 31.48 1.60
C GLY A 337 -15.82 31.21 2.90
N TYR A 338 -15.24 30.02 3.08
CA TYR A 338 -14.36 29.76 4.22
C TYR A 338 -13.03 30.51 4.04
N ALA A 339 -12.61 31.25 5.06
CA ALA A 339 -11.35 31.98 5.08
C ALA A 339 -10.22 31.07 5.58
N PHE A 340 -9.08 31.11 4.89
CA PHE A 340 -7.85 30.44 5.28
C PHE A 340 -6.84 31.46 5.77
N GLU A 341 -6.26 31.20 6.94
CA GLU A 341 -5.11 31.95 7.47
C GLU A 341 -3.85 31.66 6.65
N GLN A 342 -3.77 30.43 6.12
CA GLN A 342 -2.68 29.97 5.26
C GLN A 342 -3.25 29.06 4.16
N MET A 343 -3.00 29.43 2.91
CA MET A 343 -3.30 28.59 1.75
C MET A 343 -2.31 27.41 1.66
N PRO A 344 -2.62 26.34 0.91
CA PRO A 344 -1.78 25.15 0.85
C PRO A 344 -0.37 25.49 0.37
N GLN A 345 0.63 25.14 1.18
CA GLN A 345 2.04 25.32 0.86
C GLN A 345 2.88 24.17 1.40
N ASP A 346 4.03 23.94 0.78
CA ASP A 346 4.97 22.91 1.21
C ASP A 346 5.83 23.47 2.35
N GLU A 347 5.92 22.71 3.43
CA GLU A 347 6.63 23.12 4.62
C GLU A 347 8.04 22.52 4.70
N SER A 348 8.92 23.21 5.42
CA SER A 348 10.31 22.78 5.62
C SER A 348 10.45 21.41 6.28
N TRP A 349 9.41 20.94 6.98
CA TRP A 349 9.32 19.63 7.60
C TRP A 349 8.59 18.60 6.72
N GLY A 350 8.57 18.80 5.41
CA GLY A 350 8.34 17.73 4.43
C GLY A 350 6.89 17.32 4.23
N TRP A 351 5.91 18.17 4.57
CA TRP A 351 4.53 17.98 4.17
C TRP A 351 3.89 19.26 3.69
N ARG A 352 2.75 19.13 3.01
CA ARG A 352 1.96 20.25 2.51
C ARG A 352 0.79 20.52 3.44
N GLU A 353 0.57 21.77 3.84
CA GLU A 353 -0.53 22.12 4.76
C GLU A 353 -1.20 23.46 4.46
N ALA A 354 -2.44 23.58 4.89
CA ALA A 354 -3.26 24.78 4.92
C ALA A 354 -3.87 24.95 6.31
N ARG A 355 -4.13 26.19 6.72
CA ARG A 355 -4.64 26.52 8.05
C ARG A 355 -5.86 27.43 7.96
N LEU A 356 -6.84 27.15 8.79
CA LEU A 356 -8.08 27.91 8.91
C LEU A 356 -8.58 27.89 10.35
N LEU A 357 -9.47 28.82 10.65
CA LEU A 357 -10.19 28.84 11.92
C LEU A 357 -11.57 28.21 11.73
N ASP A 358 -11.99 27.41 12.72
CA ASP A 358 -13.39 27.00 12.82
C ASP A 358 -14.28 28.21 13.23
N PRO A 359 -15.62 28.08 13.22
CA PRO A 359 -16.51 29.18 13.58
C PRO A 359 -16.35 29.72 15.02
N SER A 360 -15.67 28.98 15.90
CA SER A 360 -15.38 29.38 17.28
C SER A 360 -13.96 29.96 17.44
N GLY A 361 -13.19 30.05 16.36
CA GLY A 361 -11.81 30.54 16.38
C GLY A 361 -10.76 29.48 16.73
N ASN A 362 -11.10 28.19 16.75
CA ASN A 362 -10.12 27.13 16.99
C ASN A 362 -9.30 26.88 15.72
N MET A 363 -8.00 26.67 15.88
CA MET A 363 -7.10 26.40 14.76
C MET A 363 -7.30 24.97 14.23
N VAL A 364 -7.57 24.88 12.93
CA VAL A 364 -7.64 23.62 12.18
C VAL A 364 -6.55 23.63 11.11
N CYS A 365 -5.89 22.49 10.95
CA CYS A 365 -4.92 22.28 9.89
C CYS A 365 -5.40 21.17 8.96
N LEU A 366 -5.48 21.47 7.66
CA LEU A 366 -5.67 20.48 6.61
C LEU A 366 -4.30 20.20 6.00
N TYR A 367 -3.90 18.94 5.86
CA TYR A 367 -2.56 18.64 5.39
C TYR A 367 -2.44 17.29 4.66
N ASN A 368 -1.29 17.06 4.03
CA ASN A 368 -0.90 15.79 3.41
C ASN A 368 0.57 15.52 3.71
N ALA A 369 0.85 14.53 4.57
CA ALA A 369 2.20 14.23 5.03
C ALA A 369 2.77 12.88 4.60
N GLY A 370 1.95 11.98 4.06
CA GLY A 370 2.41 10.68 3.60
C GLY A 370 3.23 9.94 4.66
N GLU A 371 4.45 9.53 4.32
CA GLU A 371 5.36 8.84 5.25
C GLU A 371 5.89 9.74 6.38
N ASN A 372 6.12 11.03 6.11
CA ASN A 372 6.81 11.96 7.01
C ASN A 372 6.05 12.24 8.30
N ARG A 373 4.77 11.88 8.36
CA ARG A 373 4.02 11.94 9.62
C ARG A 373 4.64 11.04 10.69
N ARG A 374 4.88 9.77 10.35
CA ARG A 374 5.40 8.79 11.29
C ARG A 374 6.88 8.54 11.07
N TYR A 375 7.36 8.58 9.84
CA TYR A 375 8.73 8.25 9.48
C TYR A 375 9.44 9.44 8.82
N PRO A 376 9.49 10.63 9.46
CA PRO A 376 10.30 11.71 8.93
C PRO A 376 11.79 11.33 8.96
N ALA A 377 12.60 11.97 8.12
CA ALA A 377 14.03 11.71 8.03
C ALA A 377 14.81 11.97 9.36
N TRP A 378 14.24 12.76 10.26
CA TRP A 378 14.79 13.07 11.60
C TRP A 378 14.09 12.30 12.74
N ARG A 379 13.43 11.18 12.45
CA ARG A 379 12.88 10.30 13.49
C ARG A 379 14.02 9.79 14.40
N ILE A 380 13.77 9.74 15.71
CA ILE A 380 14.71 9.24 16.74
C ILE A 380 14.91 7.72 16.63
#